data_AF-A0A2K6GE96-F1
#
_entry.id   AF-A0A2K6GE96-F1
#
_cell.length_a   1.000
_cell.length_b   1.000
_cell.length_c   1.000
_cell.angle_alpha   90.00
_cell.angle_beta   90.00
_cell.angle_gamma   90.00
#
_symmetry.space_group_name_H-M   'P 1'
#
loop_
_entity.id
_entity.type
_entity.pdbx_description
1 polymer ?
#
loop_
_entity_poly.entity_id
_entity_poly.type
_entity_poly.pdbx_seq_one_letter_code
_entity_poly.pdbx_strand_id
1 'polypeptide(L)'
;MGPRGAQLLAALLVLGLCALAGGEKPSPCRCSRVSTKNRKNCGFPGITSDQCFDYGCCFDSSVSGVPWCFYPLPNEESQCIMEVPARVNCGYPGISREECVSQQCCFDDLVFQVPWCFYPRPVEACHY
;
A
#
# COMPACT_ATOMS: atom_id res chain seq x y z
N MET A 1 -46.34 7.57 -11.59
CA MET A 1 -45.04 8.19 -11.24
C MET A 1 -44.65 9.12 -12.37
N GLY A 2 -44.63 10.44 -12.13
CA GLY A 2 -44.40 11.44 -13.18
C GLY A 2 -42.92 11.55 -13.59
N PRO A 3 -42.62 12.10 -14.79
CA PRO A 3 -41.25 12.23 -15.32
C PRO A 3 -40.29 13.00 -14.41
N ARG A 4 -40.82 13.91 -13.57
CA ARG A 4 -40.08 14.68 -12.56
C ARG A 4 -39.54 13.83 -11.41
N GLY A 5 -40.23 12.74 -11.05
CA GLY A 5 -39.79 11.81 -10.00
C GLY A 5 -38.60 10.95 -10.44
N ALA A 6 -38.58 10.54 -11.71
CA ALA A 6 -37.47 9.80 -12.30
C ALA A 6 -36.19 10.68 -12.41
N GLN A 7 -36.34 11.97 -12.73
CA GLN A 7 -35.23 12.92 -12.81
C GLN A 7 -34.58 13.22 -11.44
N LEU A 8 -35.38 13.33 -10.38
CA LEU A 8 -34.88 13.55 -9.02
C LEU A 8 -34.14 12.31 -8.47
N LEU A 9 -34.64 11.11 -8.76
CA LEU A 9 -33.98 9.86 -8.38
C LEU A 9 -32.65 9.67 -9.12
N ALA A 10 -32.61 10.00 -10.41
CA ALA A 10 -31.37 9.95 -11.20
C ALA A 10 -30.31 10.94 -10.67
N ALA A 11 -30.71 12.17 -10.30
CA ALA A 11 -29.80 13.17 -9.73
C ALA A 11 -29.22 12.75 -8.35
N LEU A 12 -30.05 12.12 -7.50
CA LEU A 12 -29.60 11.60 -6.19
C LEU A 12 -28.62 10.42 -6.34
N LEU A 13 -28.83 9.54 -7.32
CA LEU A 13 -27.91 8.44 -7.63
C LEU A 13 -26.55 8.96 -8.13
N VAL A 14 -26.52 9.99 -8.99
CA VAL A 14 -25.26 10.56 -9.50
C VAL A 14 -24.45 11.27 -8.40
N LEU A 15 -25.10 12.00 -7.49
CA LEU A 15 -24.41 12.65 -6.36
C LEU A 15 -23.87 11.65 -5.33
N GLY A 16 -24.53 10.50 -5.15
CA GLY A 16 -24.05 9.43 -4.28
C GLY A 16 -22.79 8.73 -4.78
N LEU A 17 -22.58 8.63 -6.09
CA LEU A 17 -21.40 8.00 -6.69
C LEU A 17 -20.13 8.86 -6.64
N CYS A 18 -20.25 10.20 -6.59
CA CYS A 18 -19.06 11.09 -6.58
C CYS A 18 -18.32 11.13 -5.23
N ALA A 19 -18.92 10.64 -4.13
CA ALA A 19 -18.32 10.70 -2.79
C ALA A 19 -17.27 9.61 -2.49
N LEU A 20 -17.02 8.68 -3.42
CA LEU A 20 -16.16 7.51 -3.18
C LEU A 20 -14.73 7.65 -3.74
N ALA A 21 -14.34 8.82 -4.25
CA ALA A 21 -13.03 9.02 -4.89
C ALA A 21 -11.87 9.33 -3.90
N GLY A 22 -12.01 8.94 -2.63
CA GLY A 22 -10.92 9.03 -1.64
C GLY A 22 -10.02 7.79 -1.69
N GLY A 23 -8.71 7.96 -1.47
CA GLY A 23 -7.79 6.84 -1.35
C GLY A 23 -7.93 6.16 0.01
N GLU A 24 -7.93 4.82 0.06
CA GLU A 24 -7.96 4.10 1.33
C GLU A 24 -6.64 4.28 2.08
N LYS A 25 -6.69 4.63 3.37
CA LYS A 25 -5.51 4.85 4.21
C LYS A 25 -4.64 3.57 4.22
N PRO A 26 -3.36 3.63 3.78
CA PRO A 26 -2.49 2.45 3.75
C PRO A 26 -2.23 1.89 5.16
N SER A 27 -1.98 0.57 5.29
CA SER A 27 -1.61 -0.02 6.58
C SER A 27 -0.22 0.45 7.05
N PRO A 28 0.09 0.38 8.37
CA PRO A 28 1.37 0.86 8.91
C PRO A 28 2.59 0.24 8.22
N CYS A 29 2.55 -1.06 7.92
CA CYS A 29 3.68 -1.75 7.27
C CYS A 29 3.95 -1.25 5.86
N ARG A 30 2.92 -0.75 5.16
CA ARG A 30 3.07 -0.16 3.82
C ARG A 30 3.76 1.21 3.87
N CYS A 31 3.81 1.83 5.04
CA CYS A 31 4.46 3.13 5.27
C CYS A 31 5.86 2.96 5.88
N SER A 32 5.98 2.35 7.06
CA SER A 32 7.25 2.30 7.79
C SER A 32 8.31 1.41 7.15
N ARG A 33 7.94 0.51 6.23
CA ARG A 33 8.89 -0.36 5.52
C ARG A 33 9.40 0.23 4.21
N VAL A 34 8.99 1.45 3.85
CA VAL A 34 9.59 2.20 2.72
C VAL A 34 10.86 2.87 3.21
N SER A 35 12.00 2.54 2.61
CA SER A 35 13.25 3.22 2.90
C SER A 35 13.15 4.70 2.55
N THR A 36 13.67 5.59 3.39
CA THR A 36 13.63 7.05 3.17
C THR A 36 14.18 7.45 1.81
N LYS A 37 15.20 6.72 1.31
CA LYS A 37 15.82 6.93 -0.01
C LYS A 37 14.94 6.50 -1.18
N ASN A 38 13.98 5.60 -0.95
CA ASN A 38 13.08 5.04 -1.96
C ASN A 38 11.71 5.72 -1.97
N ARG A 39 11.44 6.65 -1.04
CA ARG A 39 10.19 7.42 -1.00
C ARG A 39 9.98 8.16 -2.30
N LYS A 40 8.83 7.91 -2.93
CA LYS A 40 8.36 8.64 -4.12
C LYS A 40 7.24 9.57 -3.68
N ASN A 41 7.36 10.85 -4.00
CA ASN A 41 6.39 11.87 -3.62
C ASN A 41 4.97 11.51 -4.09
N CYS A 42 4.00 11.58 -3.18
CA CYS A 42 2.58 11.38 -3.44
C CYS A 42 1.77 12.54 -2.88
N GLY A 43 1.87 13.72 -3.49
CA GLY A 43 1.12 14.88 -3.00
C GLY A 43 1.69 16.20 -3.51
N PHE A 44 1.11 17.29 -3.05
CA PHE A 44 1.56 18.65 -3.36
C PHE A 44 2.41 19.24 -2.23
N PRO A 45 3.28 20.24 -2.51
CA PRO A 45 4.05 20.92 -1.47
C PRO A 45 3.15 21.52 -0.39
N GLY A 46 3.47 21.28 0.88
CA GLY A 46 2.69 21.78 2.02
C GLY A 46 1.43 20.96 2.33
N ILE A 47 1.25 19.78 1.72
CA ILE A 47 0.18 18.84 2.07
C ILE A 47 0.24 18.48 3.56
N THR A 48 -0.92 18.47 4.22
CA THR A 48 -1.04 18.05 5.62
C THR A 48 -0.99 16.52 5.75
N SER A 49 -0.75 16.02 6.97
CA SER A 49 -0.77 14.57 7.25
C SER A 49 -2.11 13.92 6.87
N ASP A 50 -3.23 14.54 7.28
CA ASP A 50 -4.57 14.00 7.01
C ASP A 50 -4.87 13.96 5.50
N GLN A 51 -4.58 15.06 4.78
CA GLN A 51 -4.74 15.10 3.32
C GLN A 51 -3.88 14.03 2.63
N CYS A 52 -2.66 13.78 3.11
CA CYS A 52 -1.80 12.75 2.57
C CYS A 52 -2.41 11.34 2.71
N PHE A 53 -2.95 11.02 3.90
CA PHE A 53 -3.62 9.74 4.14
C PHE A 53 -4.92 9.61 3.36
N ASP A 54 -5.71 10.69 3.23
CA ASP A 54 -6.95 10.72 2.43
C ASP A 54 -6.68 10.55 0.93
N TYR A 55 -5.48 10.89 0.47
CA TYR A 55 -5.00 10.61 -0.89
C TYR A 55 -4.58 9.14 -1.07
N GLY A 56 -4.67 8.31 -0.01
CA GLY A 56 -4.23 6.93 -0.02
C GLY A 56 -2.70 6.78 0.08
N CYS A 57 -2.02 7.78 0.65
CA CYS A 57 -0.57 7.82 0.76
C CYS A 57 -0.06 7.82 2.21
N CYS A 58 1.24 7.65 2.37
CA CYS A 58 1.91 7.58 3.66
C CYS A 58 2.52 8.93 4.01
N PHE A 59 2.38 9.37 5.26
CA PHE A 59 2.97 10.60 5.77
C PHE A 59 4.02 10.32 6.84
N ASP A 60 5.24 10.85 6.70
CA ASP A 60 6.26 10.90 7.74
C ASP A 60 7.19 12.10 7.54
N SER A 61 7.18 13.03 8.50
CA SER A 61 7.99 14.24 8.52
C SER A 61 9.23 14.16 9.42
N SER A 62 9.56 12.98 9.97
CA SER A 62 10.69 12.81 10.88
C SER A 62 12.07 12.97 10.24
N VAL A 63 12.14 12.84 8.90
CA VAL A 63 13.40 12.93 8.13
C VAL A 63 13.31 14.09 7.13
N SER A 64 14.30 14.98 7.15
CA SER A 64 14.41 16.10 6.22
C SER A 64 15.04 15.69 4.88
N GLY A 65 14.78 16.46 3.83
CA GLY A 65 15.37 16.24 2.50
C GLY A 65 14.79 15.06 1.70
N VAL A 66 13.70 14.45 2.17
CA VAL A 66 12.96 13.38 1.49
C VAL A 66 11.47 13.72 1.43
N PRO A 67 10.67 13.12 0.52
CA PRO A 67 9.23 13.34 0.48
C PRO A 67 8.56 12.93 1.81
N TRP A 68 7.82 13.86 2.41
CA TRP A 68 7.05 13.58 3.63
C TRP A 68 5.74 12.85 3.33
N CYS A 69 5.08 13.19 2.22
CA CYS A 69 3.97 12.42 1.70
C CYS A 69 4.45 11.56 0.52
N PHE A 70 4.35 10.24 0.65
CA PHE A 70 4.93 9.29 -0.28
C PHE A 70 4.03 8.09 -0.56
N TYR A 71 4.25 7.45 -1.71
CA TYR A 71 3.49 6.27 -2.10
C TYR A 71 3.77 5.10 -1.13
N PRO A 72 2.72 4.37 -0.69
CA PRO A 72 2.87 3.16 0.10
C PRO A 72 3.49 2.03 -0.73
N LEU A 73 4.00 1.01 -0.06
CA LEU A 73 4.26 -0.29 -0.71
C LEU A 73 2.95 -0.90 -1.27
N PRO A 74 3.01 -1.84 -2.21
CA PRO A 74 1.84 -2.60 -2.67
C PRO A 74 1.08 -3.24 -1.51
N ASN A 75 -0.23 -3.40 -1.69
CA ASN A 75 -1.08 -4.04 -0.70
C ASN A 75 -0.90 -5.55 -0.79
N GLU A 76 -0.49 -6.17 0.31
CA GLU A 76 -0.25 -7.61 0.44
C GLU A 76 -0.61 -8.02 1.88
N GLU A 77 -0.44 -9.29 2.23
CA GLU A 77 -0.51 -9.70 3.63
C GLU A 77 0.52 -8.91 4.45
N SER A 78 0.11 -8.34 5.60
CA SER A 78 0.93 -7.37 6.36
C SER A 78 2.33 -7.86 6.71
N GLN A 79 2.48 -9.16 6.95
CA GLN A 79 3.78 -9.80 7.22
C GLN A 79 4.69 -9.88 5.99
N CYS A 80 4.13 -9.91 4.78
CA CYS A 80 4.84 -10.00 3.50
C CYS A 80 5.14 -8.65 2.85
N ILE A 81 4.59 -7.55 3.37
CA ILE A 81 4.83 -6.20 2.86
C ILE A 81 6.28 -5.79 3.15
N MET A 82 7.14 -5.71 2.15
CA MET A 82 8.50 -5.18 2.29
C MET A 82 9.08 -4.77 0.94
N GLU A 83 10.14 -3.96 0.96
CA GLU A 83 10.91 -3.68 -0.24
C GLU A 83 11.64 -4.92 -0.73
N VAL A 84 11.78 -5.05 -2.06
CA VAL A 84 12.47 -6.19 -2.68
C VAL A 84 13.88 -6.42 -2.12
N PRO A 85 14.74 -5.40 -1.91
CA PRO A 85 16.06 -5.61 -1.33
C PRO A 85 16.07 -6.10 0.12
N ALA A 86 14.93 -5.99 0.84
CA ALA A 86 14.80 -6.48 2.20
C ALA A 86 14.40 -7.98 2.27
N ARG A 87 14.11 -8.62 1.13
CA ARG A 87 13.76 -10.04 1.08
C ARG A 87 14.93 -10.90 1.51
N VAL A 88 14.69 -11.76 2.48
CA VAL A 88 15.63 -12.81 2.91
C VAL A 88 15.10 -14.14 2.42
N ASN A 89 15.91 -14.88 1.68
CA ASN A 89 15.50 -16.15 1.05
C ASN A 89 15.03 -17.18 2.11
N CYS A 90 13.85 -17.75 1.89
CA CYS A 90 13.23 -18.81 2.70
C CYS A 90 12.95 -20.10 1.89
N GLY A 91 13.52 -20.24 0.70
CA GLY A 91 13.28 -21.39 -0.16
C GLY A 91 14.50 -21.77 -0.98
N TYR A 92 14.23 -22.34 -2.15
CA TYR A 92 15.25 -22.83 -3.07
C TYR A 92 14.82 -22.56 -4.53
N PRO A 93 15.75 -22.61 -5.50
CA PRO A 93 15.43 -22.36 -6.90
C PRO A 93 14.34 -23.31 -7.43
N GLY A 94 13.28 -22.75 -8.00
CA GLY A 94 12.16 -23.53 -8.56
C GLY A 94 11.10 -23.98 -7.55
N ILE A 95 11.18 -23.54 -6.29
CA ILE A 95 10.12 -23.79 -5.29
C ILE A 95 8.76 -23.27 -5.79
N SER A 96 7.69 -24.04 -5.58
CA SER A 96 6.33 -23.61 -5.92
C SER A 96 5.78 -22.60 -4.91
N ARG A 97 4.72 -21.88 -5.30
CA ARG A 97 4.00 -20.99 -4.39
C ARG A 97 3.46 -21.76 -3.19
N GLU A 98 2.84 -22.91 -3.43
CA GLU A 98 2.19 -23.73 -2.41
C GLU A 98 3.19 -24.25 -1.39
N GLU A 99 4.37 -24.68 -1.84
CA GLU A 99 5.42 -25.17 -0.95
C GLU A 99 6.09 -24.04 -0.16
N CYS A 100 6.26 -22.86 -0.75
CA CYS A 100 6.76 -21.71 -0.01
C CYS A 100 5.79 -21.28 1.11
N VAL A 101 4.49 -21.21 0.79
CA VAL A 101 3.46 -20.81 1.76
C VAL A 101 3.29 -21.88 2.86
N SER A 102 3.45 -23.17 2.54
CA SER A 102 3.41 -24.24 3.55
C SER A 102 4.59 -24.18 4.53
N GLN A 103 5.72 -23.59 4.12
CA GLN A 103 6.85 -23.25 4.99
C GLN A 103 6.63 -21.97 5.81
N GLN A 104 5.40 -21.43 5.80
CA GLN A 104 5.03 -20.17 6.46
C GLN A 104 5.83 -18.97 5.96
N CYS A 105 6.16 -18.98 4.66
CA CYS A 105 6.89 -17.90 4.00
C CYS A 105 6.04 -17.17 2.96
N CYS A 106 6.55 -16.01 2.55
CA CYS A 106 5.92 -15.13 1.56
C CYS A 106 6.42 -15.49 0.17
N PHE A 107 5.52 -15.47 -0.82
CA PHE A 107 5.84 -15.80 -2.21
C PHE A 107 5.46 -14.67 -3.18
N ASP A 108 6.44 -14.17 -3.92
CA ASP A 108 6.27 -13.23 -5.04
C ASP A 108 7.31 -13.47 -6.15
N ASP A 109 6.82 -13.88 -7.33
CA ASP A 109 7.56 -14.20 -8.54
C ASP A 109 7.55 -13.09 -9.60
N LEU A 110 7.00 -11.91 -9.29
CA LEU A 110 6.89 -10.80 -10.25
C LEU A 110 8.21 -10.06 -10.48
N VAL A 111 9.24 -10.31 -9.65
CA VAL A 111 10.55 -9.66 -9.75
C VAL A 111 11.64 -10.69 -9.99
N PHE A 112 12.44 -10.47 -11.03
CA PHE A 112 13.54 -11.37 -11.40
C PHE A 112 14.79 -11.15 -10.54
N GLN A 113 15.64 -12.17 -10.46
CA GLN A 113 16.95 -12.15 -9.79
C GLN A 113 16.89 -11.83 -8.28
N VAL A 114 15.77 -12.11 -7.64
CA VAL A 114 15.56 -11.94 -6.19
C VAL A 114 14.89 -13.20 -5.63
N PRO A 115 14.95 -13.45 -4.31
CA PRO A 115 14.23 -14.57 -3.73
C PRO A 115 12.72 -14.44 -3.96
N TRP A 116 12.13 -15.43 -4.63
CA TRP A 116 10.67 -15.51 -4.81
C TRP A 116 9.98 -15.98 -3.54
N CYS A 117 10.59 -16.94 -2.83
CA CYS A 117 10.19 -17.33 -1.49
C CYS A 117 11.06 -16.63 -0.45
N PHE A 118 10.45 -15.85 0.44
CA PHE A 118 11.17 -15.05 1.44
C PHE A 118 10.47 -15.03 2.79
N TYR A 119 11.25 -14.81 3.85
CA TYR A 119 10.73 -14.78 5.22
C TYR A 119 9.74 -13.63 5.42
N PRO A 120 8.64 -13.84 6.16
CA PRO A 120 7.78 -12.77 6.61
C PRO A 120 8.52 -11.87 7.62
N ARG A 121 8.00 -10.66 7.82
CA ARG A 121 8.49 -9.73 8.85
C ARG A 121 7.40 -9.47 9.90
N PRO A 122 7.76 -9.46 11.21
CA PRO A 122 6.82 -9.15 12.29
C PRO A 122 6.12 -7.81 12.09
N VAL A 123 4.80 -7.78 12.28
CA VAL A 123 3.96 -6.61 12.04
C VAL A 123 4.00 -5.60 13.20
N GLU A 124 4.43 -6.04 14.38
CA GLU A 124 4.49 -5.26 15.61
C GLU A 124 5.49 -4.09 15.52
N ALA A 125 6.47 -4.19 14.61
CA ALA A 125 7.42 -3.13 14.34
C ALA A 125 6.88 -2.06 13.36
N CYS A 126 5.70 -2.29 12.75
CA CYS A 126 5.12 -1.36 11.80
C CYS A 126 4.47 -0.17 12.50
N HIS A 127 4.63 1.02 11.91
CA HIS A 127 4.13 2.27 12.47
C HIS A 127 3.81 3.25 11.32
N TYR A 128 3.14 4.35 11.65
CA TYR A 128 3.02 5.51 10.77
C TYR A 128 4.11 6.52 11.10
#